data_AF-A0A7C5KAT7-F1
#
_entry.id   AF-A0A7C5KAT7-F1
#
_cell.length_a   1.000
_cell.length_b   1.000
_cell.length_c   1.000
_cell.angle_alpha   90.00
_cell.angle_beta   90.00
_cell.angle_gamma   90.00
#
_symmetry.space_group_name_H-M   'P 1'
#
loop_
_entity.id
_entity.type
_entity.pdbx_description
1 polymer ?
#
loop_
_entity_poly.entity_id
_entity_poly.type
_entity_poly.pdbx_seq_one_letter_code
_entity_poly.pdbx_strand_id
1 'polypeptide(L)'
;MRLKLLILILSSIFLLSILFVATFGNQSAYSQENAKINSLIAQVDPSQFSYTGYWNGQLVELQYIQNVTVEGFRDASLVGQITDFQTNEPVGVKPPCYLLNGESINVFVAPAEYPNLYLVHNGLQGPQKTYCTFVFHQ
;
A
#
# COMPACT_ATOMS: atom_id res chain seq x y z
N MET A 1 -17.74 26.79 -58.64
CA MET A 1 -18.31 26.24 -57.38
C MET A 1 -17.46 25.13 -56.71
N ARG A 2 -16.45 24.54 -57.38
CA ARG A 2 -15.71 23.36 -56.85
C ARG A 2 -14.55 23.69 -55.87
N LEU A 3 -14.00 24.90 -55.91
CA LEU A 3 -12.86 25.29 -55.05
C LEU A 3 -13.24 25.54 -53.58
N LYS A 4 -14.44 26.11 -53.33
CA LYS A 4 -14.95 26.35 -51.97
C LYS A 4 -15.20 25.04 -51.20
N LEU A 5 -15.68 24.00 -51.89
CA LEU A 5 -15.95 22.69 -51.29
C LEU A 5 -14.64 21.96 -50.92
N LEU A 6 -13.60 22.08 -51.75
CA LEU A 6 -12.29 21.47 -51.49
C LEU A 6 -11.60 22.09 -50.26
N ILE A 7 -11.70 23.41 -50.09
CA ILE A 7 -11.13 24.14 -48.94
C ILE A 7 -11.84 23.74 -47.64
N LEU A 8 -13.16 23.57 -47.65
CA LEU A 8 -13.96 23.13 -46.49
C LEU A 8 -13.62 21.69 -46.04
N ILE A 9 -13.34 20.80 -46.99
CA ILE A 9 -12.96 19.41 -46.71
C ILE A 9 -11.53 19.37 -46.12
N LEU A 10 -10.59 20.10 -46.72
CA LEU A 10 -9.21 20.14 -46.24
C LEU A 10 -9.08 20.79 -44.85
N SER A 11 -9.85 21.86 -44.58
CA SER A 11 -9.84 22.49 -43.26
C SER A 11 -10.45 21.59 -42.19
N SER A 12 -11.54 20.86 -42.49
CA SER A 12 -12.13 19.90 -41.56
C SER A 12 -11.19 18.74 -41.24
N ILE A 13 -10.49 18.19 -42.23
CA ILE A 13 -9.52 17.10 -42.01
C ILE A 13 -8.35 17.58 -41.14
N PHE A 14 -7.85 18.80 -41.42
CA PHE A 14 -6.74 19.37 -40.65
C PHE A 14 -7.13 19.63 -39.19
N LEU A 15 -8.30 20.20 -38.94
CA LEU A 15 -8.85 20.39 -37.59
C LEU A 15 -9.09 19.06 -36.86
N LEU A 16 -9.61 18.04 -37.54
CA LEU A 16 -9.79 16.71 -36.96
C LEU A 16 -8.45 16.06 -36.59
N SER A 17 -7.42 16.20 -37.43
CA SER A 17 -6.09 15.66 -37.14
C SER A 17 -5.42 16.32 -35.94
N ILE A 18 -5.60 17.63 -35.74
CA ILE A 18 -5.07 18.35 -34.58
C ILE A 18 -5.77 17.88 -33.30
N LEU A 19 -7.10 17.70 -33.34
CA LEU A 19 -7.87 17.22 -32.20
C LEU A 19 -7.54 15.77 -31.83
N PHE A 20 -7.28 14.92 -32.83
CA PHE A 20 -6.84 13.53 -32.64
C PHE A 20 -5.44 13.48 -32.00
N VAL A 21 -4.47 14.26 -32.48
CA VAL A 21 -3.13 14.30 -31.88
C VAL A 21 -3.16 14.83 -30.44
N ALA A 22 -3.95 15.86 -30.15
CA ALA A 22 -4.06 16.43 -28.81
C ALA A 22 -4.70 15.46 -27.80
N THR A 23 -5.68 14.65 -28.21
CA THR A 23 -6.35 13.70 -27.30
C THR A 23 -5.50 12.45 -27.04
N PHE A 24 -4.92 11.84 -28.08
CA PHE A 24 -4.10 10.62 -27.93
C PHE A 24 -2.71 10.90 -27.34
N GLY A 25 -2.10 12.06 -27.64
CA GLY A 25 -0.82 12.47 -27.06
C GLY A 25 -0.91 12.69 -25.54
N ASN A 26 -1.98 13.35 -25.07
CA ASN A 26 -2.19 13.61 -23.65
C ASN A 26 -2.48 12.33 -22.84
N GLN A 27 -3.24 11.39 -23.41
CA GLN A 27 -3.52 10.12 -22.74
C GLN A 27 -2.26 9.26 -22.57
N SER A 28 -1.36 9.29 -23.56
CA SER A 28 -0.09 8.56 -23.53
C SER A 28 0.88 9.15 -22.50
N ALA A 29 0.99 10.48 -22.42
CA ALA A 29 1.83 11.17 -21.44
C ALA A 29 1.33 10.95 -19.99
N TYR A 30 0.02 11.08 -19.76
CA TYR A 30 -0.60 10.82 -18.46
C TYR A 30 -0.40 9.38 -18.00
N SER A 31 -0.51 8.41 -18.91
CA SER A 31 -0.25 7.00 -18.60
C SER A 31 1.22 6.75 -18.21
N GLN A 32 2.17 7.42 -18.85
CA GLN A 32 3.60 7.27 -18.53
C GLN A 32 3.95 7.89 -17.18
N GLU A 33 3.40 9.05 -16.88
CA GLU A 33 3.59 9.73 -15.59
C GLU A 33 3.05 8.88 -14.43
N ASN A 34 1.84 8.34 -14.57
CA ASN A 34 1.26 7.45 -13.57
C ASN A 34 2.08 6.16 -13.38
N ALA A 35 2.62 5.59 -14.45
CA ALA A 35 3.50 4.42 -14.35
C ALA A 35 4.77 4.74 -13.55
N LYS A 36 5.36 5.92 -13.78
CA LYS A 36 6.53 6.38 -13.04
C LYS A 36 6.20 6.62 -11.56
N ILE A 37 5.09 7.28 -11.25
CA ILE A 37 4.62 7.50 -9.87
C ILE A 37 4.41 6.16 -9.15
N ASN A 38 3.72 5.21 -9.80
CA ASN A 38 3.50 3.88 -9.24
C ASN A 38 4.81 3.13 -8.99
N SER A 39 5.80 3.28 -9.88
CA SER A 39 7.12 2.67 -9.69
C SER A 39 7.89 3.25 -8.51
N LEU A 40 7.74 4.56 -8.25
CA LEU A 40 8.36 5.22 -7.10
C LEU A 40 7.67 4.83 -5.79
N ILE A 41 6.34 4.76 -5.78
CA ILE A 41 5.54 4.29 -4.63
C ILE A 41 5.89 2.84 -4.27
N ALA A 42 6.14 1.99 -5.27
CA ALA A 42 6.58 0.61 -5.05
C ALA A 42 7.99 0.47 -4.45
N GLN A 43 8.79 1.55 -4.43
CA GLN A 43 10.15 1.57 -3.86
C GLN A 43 10.22 2.25 -2.49
N VAL A 44 9.10 2.75 -1.95
CA VAL A 44 9.11 3.38 -0.63
C VAL A 44 9.31 2.31 0.44
N ASP A 45 10.33 2.49 1.27
CA ASP A 45 10.62 1.59 2.38
C ASP A 45 9.51 1.71 3.44
N PRO A 46 8.82 0.61 3.80
CA PRO A 46 7.77 0.63 4.81
C PRO A 46 8.24 1.19 6.17
N SER A 47 9.54 1.15 6.46
CA SER A 47 10.10 1.75 7.69
C SER A 47 9.90 3.27 7.80
N GLN A 48 9.52 3.95 6.71
CA GLN A 48 9.27 5.39 6.69
C GLN A 48 7.86 5.78 7.17
N PHE A 49 6.98 4.81 7.35
CA PHE A 49 5.61 5.04 7.83
C PHE A 49 5.53 4.84 9.34
N SER A 50 4.52 5.47 9.95
CA SER A 50 4.18 5.24 11.33
C SER A 50 3.15 4.13 11.44
N TYR A 51 3.30 3.28 12.46
CA TYR A 51 2.37 2.22 12.80
C TYR A 51 2.10 2.31 14.30
N THR A 52 0.83 2.32 14.69
CA THR A 52 0.43 2.41 16.10
C THR A 52 -0.76 1.52 16.38
N GLY A 53 -1.03 1.29 17.66
CA GLY A 53 -2.25 0.64 18.14
C GLY A 53 -2.32 0.66 19.66
N TYR A 54 -3.43 0.19 20.23
CA TYR A 54 -3.60 0.12 21.68
C TYR A 54 -3.32 -1.29 22.18
N TRP A 55 -2.29 -1.42 23.03
CA TRP A 55 -1.95 -2.64 23.78
C TRP A 55 -2.25 -2.42 25.26
N ASN A 56 -3.11 -3.27 25.85
CA ASN A 56 -3.53 -3.14 27.25
C ASN A 56 -4.01 -1.72 27.64
N GLY A 57 -4.69 -1.03 26.70
CA GLY A 57 -5.19 0.33 26.89
C GLY A 57 -4.15 1.45 26.72
N GLN A 58 -2.90 1.13 26.40
CA GLN A 58 -1.85 2.10 26.13
C GLN A 58 -1.54 2.16 24.63
N LEU A 59 -1.40 3.37 24.09
CA LEU A 59 -0.94 3.57 22.73
C LEU A 59 0.53 3.14 22.63
N VAL A 60 0.83 2.22 21.72
CA VAL A 60 2.19 1.77 21.43
C VAL A 60 2.57 2.11 20.00
N GLU A 61 3.84 2.49 19.81
CA GLU A 61 4.45 2.60 18.50
C GLU A 61 4.95 1.23 18.07
N LEU A 62 4.69 0.89 16.81
CA LEU A 62 5.05 -0.39 16.21
C LEU A 62 6.10 -0.15 15.14
N GLN A 63 7.10 -1.01 15.10
CA GLN A 63 8.10 -1.01 14.05
C GLN A 63 7.73 -2.09 13.02
N TYR A 64 7.56 -1.70 11.77
CA TYR A 64 7.42 -2.67 10.69
C TYR A 64 8.70 -3.49 10.55
N ILE A 65 8.52 -4.81 10.38
CA ILE A 65 9.58 -5.73 9.95
C ILE A 65 9.13 -6.47 8.71
N GLN A 66 10.07 -7.10 8.01
CA GLN A 66 9.71 -8.00 6.92
C GLN A 66 8.67 -9.02 7.41
N ASN A 67 7.57 -9.16 6.67
CA ASN A 67 6.49 -10.05 7.05
C ASN A 67 7.00 -11.49 7.24
N VAL A 68 6.67 -12.07 8.39
CA VAL A 68 7.03 -13.44 8.77
C VAL A 68 5.79 -14.19 9.24
N THR A 69 5.78 -15.51 9.01
CA THR A 69 4.75 -16.43 9.50
C THR A 69 5.04 -16.76 10.97
N VAL A 70 4.62 -15.88 11.87
CA VAL A 70 4.93 -15.97 13.31
C VAL A 70 4.40 -17.25 13.93
N GLU A 71 3.24 -17.71 13.48
CA GLU A 71 2.61 -18.97 13.89
C GLU A 71 3.39 -20.23 13.49
N GLY A 72 4.40 -20.08 12.62
CA GLY A 72 5.29 -21.17 12.22
C GLY A 72 6.47 -21.39 13.17
N PHE A 73 6.77 -20.45 14.07
CA PHE A 73 7.84 -20.62 15.04
C PHE A 73 7.42 -21.59 16.14
N ARG A 74 8.36 -22.43 16.57
CA ARG A 74 8.06 -23.56 17.48
C ARG A 74 7.66 -23.10 18.88
N ASP A 75 8.23 -21.99 19.33
CA ASP A 75 8.00 -21.36 20.63
C ASP A 75 7.08 -20.13 20.52
N ALA A 76 6.50 -19.86 19.34
CA ALA A 76 5.52 -18.80 19.21
C ALA A 76 4.28 -19.09 20.04
N SER A 77 3.83 -18.08 20.79
CA SER A 77 2.61 -18.14 21.59
C SER A 77 1.80 -16.86 21.42
N LEU A 78 0.49 -16.99 21.18
CA LEU A 78 -0.45 -15.87 21.15
C LEU A 78 -0.66 -15.34 22.58
N VAL A 79 -0.37 -14.07 22.81
CA VAL A 79 -0.45 -13.42 24.13
C VAL A 79 -1.55 -12.36 24.23
N GLY A 80 -2.13 -11.94 23.12
CA GLY A 80 -3.25 -11.01 23.10
C GLY A 80 -3.49 -10.41 21.73
N GLN A 81 -4.09 -9.22 21.70
CA GLN A 81 -4.29 -8.43 20.49
C GLN A 81 -3.99 -6.96 20.77
N ILE A 82 -3.37 -6.26 19.82
CA ILE A 82 -3.53 -4.81 19.75
C ILE A 82 -4.90 -4.49 19.18
N THR A 83 -5.45 -3.36 19.57
CA THR A 83 -6.72 -2.84 19.05
C THR A 83 -6.50 -1.50 18.36
N ASP A 84 -7.39 -1.15 17.43
CA ASP A 84 -7.34 0.11 16.69
C ASP A 84 -5.96 0.34 16.05
N PHE A 85 -5.51 -0.63 15.25
CA PHE A 85 -4.27 -0.48 14.48
C PHE A 85 -4.39 0.71 13.52
N GLN A 86 -3.37 1.57 13.46
CA GLN A 86 -3.35 2.74 12.59
C GLN A 86 -2.01 2.86 11.87
N THR A 87 -2.05 3.29 10.62
CA THR A 87 -0.88 3.67 9.83
C THR A 87 -1.16 4.85 8.91
N ASN A 88 -0.11 5.63 8.66
CA ASN A 88 -0.11 6.70 7.65
C ASN A 88 0.36 6.22 6.26
N GLU A 89 0.56 4.91 6.08
CA GLU A 89 0.95 4.30 4.81
C GLU A 89 -0.02 4.70 3.67
N PRO A 90 0.46 5.32 2.59
CA PRO A 90 -0.38 5.71 1.46
C PRO A 90 -1.01 4.52 0.74
N VAL A 91 -2.22 4.73 0.22
CA VAL A 91 -2.90 3.75 -0.64
C VAL A 91 -2.04 3.43 -1.86
N GLY A 92 -1.84 2.14 -2.14
CA GLY A 92 -1.06 1.64 -3.28
C GLY A 92 0.39 1.28 -2.97
N VAL A 93 0.88 1.58 -1.75
CA VAL A 93 2.17 1.08 -1.25
C VAL A 93 2.13 -0.43 -1.01
N LYS A 94 3.29 -1.09 -1.08
CA LYS A 94 3.45 -2.52 -0.79
C LYS A 94 4.49 -2.74 0.33
N PRO A 95 4.21 -3.64 1.30
CA PRO A 95 2.93 -4.34 1.48
C PRO A 95 1.79 -3.36 1.84
N PRO A 96 0.53 -3.67 1.50
CA PRO A 96 -0.59 -2.75 1.68
C PRO A 96 -1.14 -2.81 3.12
N CYS A 97 -0.30 -2.56 4.13
CA CYS A 97 -0.69 -2.56 5.54
C CYS A 97 -1.77 -1.52 5.88
N TYR A 98 -1.94 -0.47 5.07
CA TYR A 98 -3.07 0.47 5.17
C TYR A 98 -4.45 -0.21 5.15
N LEU A 99 -4.55 -1.43 4.59
CA LEU A 99 -5.79 -2.23 4.58
C LEU A 99 -6.17 -2.77 5.96
N LEU A 100 -5.28 -2.67 6.94
CA LEU A 100 -5.48 -3.12 8.32
C LEU A 100 -5.92 -1.99 9.27
N ASN A 101 -6.08 -0.75 8.78
CA ASN A 101 -6.50 0.38 9.61
C ASN A 101 -7.85 0.10 10.33
N GLY A 102 -7.86 0.30 11.64
CA GLY A 102 -8.99 0.04 12.54
C GLY A 102 -9.15 -1.41 12.99
N GLU A 103 -8.33 -2.34 12.50
CA GLU A 103 -8.42 -3.75 12.85
C GLU A 103 -7.78 -4.05 14.22
N SER A 104 -8.22 -5.14 14.85
CA SER A 104 -7.50 -5.77 15.97
C SER A 104 -6.53 -6.81 15.42
N ILE A 105 -5.27 -6.77 15.85
CA ILE A 105 -4.21 -7.64 15.34
C ILE A 105 -3.60 -8.45 16.47
N ASN A 106 -3.46 -9.76 16.25
CA ASN A 106 -2.87 -10.71 17.17
C ASN A 106 -1.45 -10.30 17.56
N VAL A 107 -1.15 -10.48 18.84
CA VAL A 107 0.16 -10.24 19.43
C VAL A 107 0.70 -11.58 19.91
N PHE A 108 1.90 -11.90 19.47
CA PHE A 108 2.63 -13.11 19.81
C PHE A 108 3.91 -12.78 20.57
N VAL A 109 4.46 -13.78 21.23
CA VAL A 109 5.87 -13.82 21.64
C VAL A 109 6.53 -15.00 20.94
N ALA A 110 7.79 -14.85 20.52
CA ALA A 110 8.63 -15.92 19.97
C ALA A 110 10.07 -15.71 20.47
N PRO A 111 10.38 -16.07 21.73
CA PRO A 111 11.61 -15.68 22.41
C PRO A 111 12.92 -16.17 21.74
N ALA A 112 12.89 -17.27 20.99
CA ALA A 112 14.06 -17.79 20.29
C ALA A 112 14.48 -16.91 19.10
N GLU A 113 13.52 -16.42 18.31
CA GLU A 113 13.77 -15.56 17.14
C GLU A 113 13.77 -14.07 17.49
N TYR A 114 12.91 -13.65 18.41
CA TYR A 114 12.68 -12.24 18.76
C TYR A 114 12.63 -12.06 20.29
N PRO A 115 13.78 -12.15 20.98
CA PRO A 115 13.84 -12.01 22.43
C PRO A 115 13.40 -10.62 22.88
N ASN A 116 12.59 -10.56 23.95
CA ASN A 116 12.09 -9.32 24.57
C ASN A 116 11.25 -8.42 23.64
N LEU A 117 10.66 -9.00 22.59
CA LEU A 117 9.75 -8.30 21.69
C LEU A 117 8.38 -8.97 21.70
N TYR A 118 7.35 -8.16 21.55
CA TYR A 118 6.05 -8.58 21.09
C TYR A 118 6.00 -8.52 19.56
N LEU A 119 5.39 -9.52 18.93
CA LEU A 119 5.17 -9.57 17.49
C LEU A 119 3.69 -9.36 17.18
N VAL A 120 3.38 -8.25 16.53
CA VAL A 120 2.04 -7.97 16.00
C VAL A 120 1.96 -8.59 14.61
N HIS A 121 1.12 -9.62 14.44
CA HIS A 121 0.96 -10.30 13.17
C HIS A 121 -0.48 -10.79 13.02
N ASN A 122 -1.11 -10.53 11.88
CA ASN A 122 -2.50 -10.93 11.64
C ASN A 122 -2.67 -12.39 11.16
N GLY A 123 -1.66 -13.22 11.41
CA GLY A 123 -1.76 -14.68 11.30
C GLY A 123 -2.73 -15.29 12.32
N LEU A 124 -3.27 -16.46 11.99
CA LEU A 124 -4.29 -17.18 12.79
C LEU A 124 -5.61 -16.42 13.05
N GLN A 125 -5.90 -15.34 12.32
CA GLN A 125 -7.19 -14.59 12.42
C GLN A 125 -8.17 -14.89 11.29
N GLY A 126 -8.01 -16.03 10.61
CA GLY A 126 -8.78 -16.36 9.40
C GLY A 126 -8.29 -15.60 8.16
N PRO A 127 -9.09 -15.53 7.08
CA PRO A 127 -8.70 -14.88 5.84
C PRO A 127 -8.40 -13.39 6.04
N GLN A 128 -7.23 -12.94 5.59
CA GLN A 128 -6.79 -11.56 5.70
C GLN A 128 -6.68 -10.88 4.33
N LYS A 129 -6.89 -9.57 4.28
CA LYS A 129 -6.71 -8.76 3.05
C LYS A 129 -5.24 -8.63 2.65
N THR A 130 -4.35 -8.67 3.64
CA THR A 130 -2.89 -8.61 3.51
C THR A 130 -2.28 -9.24 4.76
N TYR A 131 -0.98 -9.55 4.72
CA TYR A 131 -0.22 -9.95 5.90
C TYR A 131 0.91 -8.96 6.14
N CYS A 132 0.98 -8.44 7.36
CA CYS A 132 2.07 -7.58 7.82
C CYS A 132 2.55 -8.06 9.18
N THR A 133 3.82 -7.78 9.51
CA THR A 133 4.39 -8.08 10.82
C THR A 133 5.03 -6.82 11.39
N PHE A 134 4.75 -6.54 12.64
CA PHE A 134 5.34 -5.44 13.39
C PHE A 134 5.89 -5.93 14.72
N VAL A 135 6.77 -5.16 15.32
CA VAL A 135 7.33 -5.44 16.64
C VAL A 135 7.25 -4.23 17.55
N PHE A 136 7.18 -4.48 18.86
CA PHE A 136 7.37 -3.48 19.91
C PHE A 136 7.96 -4.15 21.17
N HIS A 137 8.54 -3.34 22.06
CA HIS A 137 9.16 -3.86 23.28
C HIS A 137 8.12 -4.37 24.29
N GLN A 138 8.50 -5.41 25.04
CA GLN A 138 7.67 -6.00 26.09
C GLN A 138 7.49 -5.12 27.32
#